data_AF-A0A089JVQ0-F1
#
_entry.id   AF-A0A089JVQ0-F1
#
_cell.length_a   1.000
_cell.length_b   1.000
_cell.length_c   1.000
_cell.angle_alpha   90.00
_cell.angle_beta   90.00
_cell.angle_gamma   90.00
#
_symmetry.space_group_name_H-M   'P 1'
#
loop_
_entity.id
_entity.type
_entity.pdbx_description
1 polymer ?
#
loop_
_entity_poly.entity_id
_entity_poly.type
_entity_poly.pdbx_seq_one_letter_code
_entity_poly.pdbx_strand_id
1 'polypeptide(L)' 'MNNVLFPCATLNDAETGRIAIYYWAADTYVGVAYTTVQEIINYMIDTHEEVGNDADLGKI' A
#
# COMPACT_ATOMS: atom_id res chain seq x y z
N MET A 1 -10.86 19.27 7.14
CA MET A 1 -10.23 18.47 6.07
C MET A 1 -8.83 18.15 6.58
N ASN A 2 -8.70 17.22 7.53
CA ASN A 2 -7.46 17.06 8.33
C ASN A 2 -6.93 15.62 8.36
N ASN A 3 -7.62 14.66 7.72
CA ASN A 3 -7.28 13.24 7.79
C ASN A 3 -6.74 12.78 6.43
N VAL A 4 -5.45 12.96 6.20
CA VAL A 4 -4.77 12.50 4.97
C VAL A 4 -3.55 11.68 5.34
N LEU A 5 -3.47 10.48 4.76
CA LEU A 5 -2.28 9.63 4.69
C LEU A 5 -2.11 9.27 3.21
N PHE A 6 -1.18 9.94 2.54
CA PHE A 6 -1.02 9.79 1.10
C PHE A 6 0.39 9.28 0.76
N PRO A 7 0.59 7.98 0.51
CA PRO A 7 1.90 7.43 0.18
C PRO A 7 2.38 7.93 -1.18
N CYS A 8 3.65 8.33 -1.27
CA CYS A 8 4.21 8.93 -2.49
C CYS A 8 5.51 8.28 -2.96
N ALA A 9 6.25 7.58 -2.08
CA ALA A 9 7.47 6.88 -2.44
C ALA A 9 7.75 5.71 -1.50
N THR A 10 8.53 4.74 -1.97
CA THR A 10 9.04 3.64 -1.16
C THR A 10 10.52 3.40 -1.42
N LEU A 11 11.25 3.00 -0.38
CA LEU A 11 12.54 2.31 -0.52
C LEU A 11 12.35 0.84 -0.16
N ASN A 12 12.96 -0.02 -0.95
CA ASN A 12 12.74 -1.46 -0.89
C ASN A 12 14.11 -2.16 -0.83
N ASP A 13 14.28 -3.04 0.15
CA ASP A 13 15.42 -3.93 0.25
C ASP A 13 15.02 -5.32 -0.25
N ALA A 14 15.56 -5.72 -1.40
CA ALA A 14 15.19 -6.97 -2.06
C ALA A 14 15.67 -8.22 -1.31
N GLU A 15 16.76 -8.14 -0.56
CA GLU A 15 17.31 -9.30 0.16
C GLU A 15 16.45 -9.68 1.36
N THR A 16 15.97 -8.66 2.08
CA THR A 16 15.21 -8.86 3.32
C THR A 16 13.70 -8.65 3.16
N GLY A 17 13.27 -8.10 2.02
CA GLY A 17 11.89 -7.73 1.75
C GLY A 17 11.40 -6.52 2.54
N ARG A 18 12.25 -5.78 3.26
CA ARG A 18 11.85 -4.59 4.01
C ARG A 18 11.38 -3.47 3.07
N ILE A 19 10.33 -2.78 3.49
CA ILE A 19 9.80 -1.60 2.80
C ILE A 19 9.71 -0.45 3.80
N ALA A 20 10.28 0.70 3.42
CA ALA A 20 10.01 1.98 4.07
C ALA A 20 9.11 2.81 3.15
N ILE A 21 7.94 3.22 3.63
CA ILE A 21 6.94 3.97 2.88
C ILE A 21 6.94 5.41 3.37
N TYR A 22 7.23 6.34 2.46
CA TYR A 22 7.14 7.77 2.71
C TYR A 22 5.76 8.27 2.28
N TYR A 23 5.08 8.98 3.18
CA TYR A 23 3.72 9.47 2.94
C TYR A 23 3.54 10.90 3.43
N TRP A 24 2.66 11.63 2.75
CA TRP A 24 2.18 12.93 3.21
C TRP A 24 1.17 12.76 4.34
N ALA A 25 1.44 13.41 5.47
CA ALA A 25 0.62 13.42 6.67
C ALA A 25 -0.09 14.78 6.79
N ALA A 26 -1.42 14.75 6.67
CA ALA A 26 -2.30 15.92 6.75
C ALA A 26 -1.82 17.11 5.88
N ASP A 27 -1.36 16.83 4.66
CA ASP A 27 -0.90 17.80 3.65
C ASP A 27 0.20 18.77 4.15
N THR A 28 0.88 18.42 5.24
CA THR A 28 1.80 19.33 5.94
C THR A 28 3.16 18.68 6.16
N TYR A 29 3.18 17.42 6.60
CA TYR A 29 4.40 16.73 6.99
C TYR A 29 4.64 15.51 6.12
N VAL A 30 5.87 15.00 6.18
CA VAL A 30 6.21 13.69 5.63
C VAL A 30 6.43 12.73 6.80
N GLY A 31 5.71 11.62 6.79
CA GLY A 31 5.88 10.51 7.73
C GLY A 31 6.53 9.30 7.05
N VAL A 32 7.00 8.36 7.88
CA VAL A 32 7.49 7.05 7.42
C VAL A 32 6.75 5.93 8.14
N ALA A 33 6.39 4.89 7.39
CA ALA A 33 5.85 3.64 7.90
C ALA A 33 6.69 2.46 7.39
N TYR A 34 6.64 1.33 8.08
CA TYR A 34 7.44 0.14 7.75
C TYR A 34 6.56 -1.09 7.63
N THR A 35 6.91 -1.96 6.69
CA THR A 35 6.34 -3.31 6.53
C THR A 35 7.34 -4.18 5.76
N THR A 36 6.95 -5.40 5.41
CA THR A 36 7.70 -6.27 4.50
C THR A 36 6.85 -6.67 3.30
N VAL A 37 7.50 -6.98 2.18
CA VAL A 37 6.84 -7.51 0.97
C VAL A 37 5.99 -8.74 1.30
N GLN A 38 6.52 -9.66 2.11
CA GLN A 38 5.81 -10.89 2.47
C GLN A 38 4.54 -10.59 3.29
N GLU A 39 4.65 -9.72 4.29
CA GLU A 39 3.53 -9.35 5.16
C GLU A 39 2.41 -8.68 4.35
N ILE A 40 2.74 -7.66 3.55
CA ILE A 40 1.71 -6.90 2.83
C ILE A 40 1.04 -7.72 1.73
N ILE A 41 1.78 -8.59 1.03
CA ILE A 41 1.21 -9.46 -0.01
C ILE A 41 0.31 -10.51 0.61
N ASN A 42 0.73 -11.15 1.71
CA ASN A 42 -0.12 -12.11 2.42
C ASN A 42 -1.40 -11.46 2.91
N TYR A 43 -1.29 -10.28 3.52
CA TYR A 43 -2.47 -9.52 3.96
C TYR A 43 -3.41 -9.22 2.79
N MET A 44 -2.89 -8.73 1.67
CA MET A 44 -3.69 -8.44 0.47
C MET A 44 -4.44 -9.67 -0.06
N ILE A 45 -3.82 -10.85 -0.05
CA ILE A 45 -4.45 -12.10 -0.50
C ILE A 45 -5.49 -12.58 0.52
N ASP A 46 -5.12 -12.60 1.80
CA ASP A 46 -5.98 -13.14 2.87
C ASP A 46 -7.23 -12.29 3.12
N THR A 47 -7.16 -10.98 2.84
CA THR A 47 -8.27 -10.05 3.01
C THR A 47 -8.86 -9.57 1.69
N HIS A 48 -8.51 -10.20 0.57
CA HIS A 48 -9.14 -9.89 -0.72
C HIS A 48 -10.63 -10.23 -0.65
N GLU A 49 -11.45 -9.26 -1.04
CA GLU A 49 -12.88 -9.45 -1.29
C GLU A 49 -13.12 -9.12 -2.76
N GLU A 50 -13.79 -10.03 -3.48
CA GLU A 50 -14.20 -9.80 -4.86
C GLU A 50 -15.47 -8.95 -4.86
N VAL A 51 -15.41 -7.75 -5.44
CA VAL A 51 -16.54 -6.80 -5.43
C VAL A 51 -16.92 -6.41 -6.86
N GLY A 52 -18.22 -6.44 -7.16
CA GLY A 52 -18.74 -6.01 -8.46
C GLY A 52 -18.19 -6.85 -9.62
N ASN A 53 -17.33 -6.24 -10.43
CA ASN A 53 -16.80 -6.81 -11.66
C ASN A 53 -15.28 -7.06 -11.57
N ASP A 54 -14.74 -7.23 -10.37
CA ASP A 54 -13.29 -7.38 -10.14
C ASP A 54 -12.66 -8.56 -10.92
N ALA A 55 -13.41 -9.64 -11.17
CA ALA A 55 -12.96 -10.77 -11.98
C ALA A 55 -13.22 -10.62 -13.49
N ASP A 56 -13.94 -9.57 -13.90
CA ASP A 56 -14.28 -9.37 -15.31
C ASP A 56 -13.07 -8.81 -16.08
N LEU A 57 -12.94 -9.24 -17.33
CA LEU A 57 -11.91 -8.74 -18.25
C LEU A 57 -12.12 -7.29 -18.70
N GLY A 58 -13.18 -6.62 -18.24
CA GLY A 58 -13.53 -5.25 -18.63
C GLY A 58 -13.79 -5.07 -20.12
N LYS A 59 -14.12 -6.14 -20.85
CA LYS A 59 -14.42 -6.11 -22.28
C LYS A 59 -15.90 -5.79 -22.47
N ILE A 60 -16.16 -4.82 -23.35
CA ILE A 60 -17.49 -4.39 -23.80
C ILE A 60 -18.09 -5.44 -24.73
#